data_AF-A0A3Q9I940-F1
#
_entry.id   AF-A0A3Q9I940-F1
#
_cell.length_a   1.000
_cell.length_b   1.000
_cell.length_c   1.000
_cell.angle_alpha   90.00
_cell.angle_beta   90.00
_cell.angle_gamma   90.00
#
_symmetry.space_group_name_H-M   'P 1'
#
loop_
_entity.id
_entity.type
_entity.pdbx_description
1 polymer ?
#
loop_
_entity_poly.entity_id
_entity_poly.type
_entity_poly.pdbx_seq_one_letter_code
_entity_poly.pdbx_strand_id
1 'polypeptide(L)'
;MVKHYRMTILEEFIEHTYVSVGITSPDQITIDELSTRLNVWVHYAEVGSRALEAVSGMYSMFIDNRLPQDQQRLDFLHELCHLLRHAGNQMTMPESYTQMQELEAEQFVLYAAMPSSMVFQLTPILPTMADAIPCLVEVFDVPPELAVKRIEQIKRRIIDGYRQSKRSELKNLSHEPAWSRETKRILQQLDHQLIAKGLPGYQDHGLL
;
A
#
# COMPACT_ATOMS: atom_id res chain seq x y z
N MET A 1 1.07 17.44 -2.32
CA MET A 1 0.13 16.77 -1.40
C MET A 1 0.64 15.46 -0.79
N VAL A 2 1.65 14.79 -1.36
CA VAL A 2 2.11 13.44 -0.92
C VAL A 2 3.03 13.45 0.32
N LYS A 3 3.47 14.62 0.79
CA LYS A 3 4.39 14.72 1.93
C LYS A 3 3.75 14.05 3.16
N HIS A 4 4.46 13.10 3.76
CA HIS A 4 4.02 12.26 4.90
C HIS A 4 3.10 11.09 4.58
N TYR A 5 2.65 10.88 3.34
CA TYR A 5 1.98 9.64 2.99
C TYR A 5 2.97 8.46 3.01
N ARG A 6 2.58 7.35 3.64
CA ARG A 6 3.31 6.08 3.63
C ARG A 6 2.36 4.99 3.21
N MET A 7 2.78 4.18 2.24
CA MET A 7 2.04 3.01 1.80
C MET A 7 1.96 2.00 2.95
N THR A 8 0.88 1.25 2.96
CA THR A 8 0.75 0.02 3.74
C THR A 8 1.48 -1.12 3.05
N ILE A 9 1.73 -2.20 3.79
CA ILE A 9 2.30 -3.44 3.23
C ILE A 9 1.43 -3.96 2.07
N LEU A 10 0.10 -3.81 2.17
CA LEU A 10 -0.83 -4.22 1.11
C LEU A 10 -0.70 -3.34 -0.14
N GLU A 11 -0.58 -2.02 0.03
CA GLU A 11 -0.32 -1.09 -1.08
C GLU A 11 1.04 -1.37 -1.74
N GLU A 12 2.09 -1.57 -0.96
CA GLU A 12 3.42 -1.95 -1.48
C GLU A 12 3.38 -3.27 -2.25
N PHE A 13 2.67 -4.29 -1.73
CA PHE A 13 2.49 -5.56 -2.41
C PHE A 13 1.83 -5.40 -3.79
N ILE A 14 0.77 -4.58 -3.88
CA ILE A 14 0.06 -4.32 -5.14
C ILE A 14 0.96 -3.59 -6.12
N GLU A 15 1.65 -2.53 -5.67
CA GLU A 15 2.59 -1.77 -6.51
C GLU A 15 3.70 -2.67 -7.05
N HIS A 16 4.29 -3.51 -6.20
CA HIS A 16 5.32 -4.46 -6.62
C HIS A 16 4.79 -5.51 -7.60
N THR A 17 3.56 -6.00 -7.39
CA THR A 17 2.90 -6.94 -8.29
C THR A 17 2.67 -6.30 -9.65
N TYR A 18 2.12 -5.08 -9.69
CA TYR A 18 1.85 -4.38 -10.94
C TYR A 18 3.15 -4.07 -11.69
N VAL A 19 4.18 -3.58 -11.01
CA VAL A 19 5.49 -3.32 -11.62
C VAL A 19 6.13 -4.61 -12.15
N SER A 20 6.04 -5.73 -11.43
CA SER A 20 6.66 -7.00 -11.86
C SER A 20 6.03 -7.55 -13.13
N VAL A 21 4.74 -7.30 -13.33
CA VAL A 21 4.04 -7.65 -14.57
C VAL A 21 3.95 -6.49 -15.58
N GLY A 22 4.60 -5.36 -15.30
CA GLY A 22 4.71 -4.19 -16.19
C GLY A 22 3.47 -3.30 -16.30
N ILE A 23 2.50 -3.41 -15.38
CA ILE A 23 1.32 -2.54 -15.32
C ILE A 23 1.77 -1.19 -14.76
N THR A 24 1.68 -0.15 -15.59
CA THR A 24 2.23 1.18 -15.30
C THR A 24 1.23 2.32 -15.45
N SER A 25 0.06 2.06 -16.05
CA SER A 25 -0.98 3.08 -16.24
C SER A 25 -2.39 2.60 -15.88
N PRO A 26 -3.30 3.52 -15.49
CA PRO A 26 -4.65 3.18 -15.06
C PRO A 26 -5.49 2.40 -16.07
N ASP A 27 -5.35 2.71 -17.37
CA ASP A 27 -6.03 2.07 -18.49
C ASP A 27 -5.67 0.59 -18.66
N GLN A 28 -4.54 0.16 -18.09
CA GLN A 28 -4.10 -1.23 -18.10
C GLN A 28 -4.73 -2.04 -16.95
N ILE A 29 -5.42 -1.40 -16.00
CA ILE A 29 -6.06 -2.09 -14.88
C ILE A 29 -7.41 -2.64 -15.35
N THR A 30 -7.39 -3.59 -16.28
CA THR A 30 -8.56 -4.28 -16.83
C THR A 30 -8.50 -5.76 -16.54
N ILE A 31 -9.65 -6.45 -16.61
CA ILE A 31 -9.71 -7.90 -16.41
C ILE A 31 -8.80 -8.61 -17.41
N ASP A 32 -8.87 -8.24 -18.69
CA ASP A 32 -8.11 -8.88 -19.77
C ASP A 32 -6.59 -8.71 -19.59
N GLU A 33 -6.15 -7.49 -19.30
CA GLU A 33 -4.71 -7.19 -19.19
C GLU A 33 -4.11 -7.83 -17.93
N LEU A 34 -4.78 -7.72 -16.79
CA LEU A 34 -4.32 -8.30 -15.54
C LEU A 34 -4.34 -9.83 -15.60
N SER A 35 -5.41 -10.43 -16.11
CA SER A 35 -5.51 -11.89 -16.23
C SER A 35 -4.45 -12.47 -17.17
N THR A 36 -4.22 -11.82 -18.32
CA THR A 36 -3.17 -12.23 -19.27
C THR A 36 -1.79 -12.19 -18.63
N ARG A 37 -1.46 -11.07 -17.97
CA ARG A 37 -0.13 -10.86 -17.39
C ARG A 37 0.15 -11.69 -16.14
N LEU A 38 -0.88 -12.00 -15.37
CA LEU A 38 -0.80 -12.85 -14.17
C LEU A 38 -1.05 -14.33 -14.47
N ASN A 39 -1.24 -14.70 -15.75
CA ASN A 39 -1.56 -16.07 -16.18
C ASN A 39 -2.78 -16.66 -15.44
N VAL A 40 -3.85 -15.88 -15.36
CA VAL A 40 -5.14 -16.26 -14.78
C VAL A 40 -6.15 -16.46 -15.90
N TRP A 41 -6.84 -17.59 -15.90
CA TRP A 41 -7.84 -17.94 -16.91
C TRP A 41 -9.22 -17.49 -16.45
N VAL A 42 -9.78 -16.49 -17.11
CA VAL A 42 -11.07 -15.90 -16.73
C VAL A 42 -12.20 -16.51 -17.54
N HIS A 43 -13.27 -16.92 -16.84
CA HIS A 43 -14.47 -17.50 -17.42
C HIS A 43 -15.69 -16.69 -16.98
N TYR A 44 -16.48 -16.23 -17.95
CA TYR A 44 -17.73 -15.53 -17.71
C TYR A 44 -18.90 -16.53 -17.65
N ALA A 45 -19.60 -16.60 -16.53
CA ALA A 45 -20.69 -17.57 -16.33
C ALA A 45 -21.76 -17.03 -15.36
N GLU A 46 -22.96 -17.61 -15.40
CA GLU A 46 -24.08 -17.26 -14.51
C GLU A 46 -23.91 -17.88 -13.10
N VAL A 47 -22.74 -17.68 -12.49
CA VAL A 47 -22.39 -18.15 -11.14
C VAL A 47 -21.74 -17.01 -10.38
N GLY A 48 -21.85 -17.03 -9.04
CA GLY A 48 -21.12 -16.07 -8.21
C GLY A 48 -19.62 -16.11 -8.52
N SER A 49 -19.02 -14.93 -8.59
CA SER A 49 -17.60 -14.74 -8.86
C SER A 49 -16.76 -15.52 -7.85
N ARG A 50 -15.68 -16.17 -8.31
CA ARG A 50 -14.77 -16.97 -7.48
C ARG A 50 -13.46 -17.29 -8.19
N ALA A 51 -12.35 -17.24 -7.47
CA ALA A 51 -11.07 -17.77 -7.89
C ALA A 51 -10.85 -19.22 -7.43
N LEU A 52 -10.12 -19.99 -8.22
CA LEU A 52 -9.64 -21.32 -7.87
C LEU A 52 -8.30 -21.64 -8.55
N GLU A 53 -7.48 -22.39 -7.85
CA GLU A 53 -6.32 -23.05 -8.45
C GLU A 53 -6.75 -24.46 -8.89
N ALA A 54 -6.90 -24.66 -10.20
CA ALA A 54 -7.38 -25.94 -10.74
C ALA A 54 -6.32 -27.04 -10.61
N VAL A 55 -5.07 -26.68 -10.87
CA VAL A 55 -3.86 -27.50 -10.72
C VAL A 55 -2.73 -26.53 -10.33
N SER A 56 -1.68 -27.02 -9.67
CA SER A 56 -0.54 -26.18 -9.26
C SER A 56 -0.04 -25.27 -10.39
N GLY A 57 -0.14 -23.96 -10.19
CA GLY A 57 0.27 -22.93 -11.17
C GLY A 57 -0.71 -22.67 -12.31
N MET A 58 -1.90 -23.29 -12.30
CA MET A 58 -3.01 -22.99 -13.20
C MET A 58 -4.15 -22.34 -12.42
N TYR A 59 -4.22 -21.02 -12.55
CA TYR A 59 -5.22 -20.20 -11.89
C TYR A 59 -6.41 -19.97 -12.82
N SER A 60 -7.61 -20.24 -12.33
CA SER A 60 -8.86 -19.97 -13.03
C SER A 60 -9.76 -19.11 -12.17
N MET A 61 -10.55 -18.25 -12.80
CA MET A 61 -11.50 -17.39 -12.12
C MET A 61 -12.81 -17.39 -12.88
N PHE A 62 -13.91 -17.55 -12.16
CA PHE A 62 -15.25 -17.35 -12.69
C PHE A 62 -15.72 -15.94 -12.31
N ILE A 63 -16.28 -15.22 -13.27
CA ILE A 63 -16.87 -13.89 -13.08
C ILE A 63 -18.35 -13.95 -13.44
N ASP A 64 -19.20 -13.41 -12.58
CA ASP A 64 -20.66 -13.40 -12.80
C ASP A 64 -21.02 -12.46 -13.95
N ASN A 65 -21.36 -13.06 -15.10
CA ASN A 65 -21.63 -12.31 -16.33
C ASN A 65 -22.99 -11.58 -16.34
N ARG A 66 -23.79 -11.75 -15.27
CA ARG A 66 -25.06 -11.05 -15.07
C ARG A 66 -24.87 -9.67 -14.44
N LEU A 67 -23.69 -9.41 -13.87
CA LEU A 67 -23.34 -8.15 -13.24
C LEU A 67 -22.94 -7.09 -14.28
N PRO A 68 -23.11 -5.80 -13.98
CA PRO A 68 -22.51 -4.70 -14.75
C PRO A 68 -20.98 -4.81 -14.86
N GLN A 69 -20.38 -4.28 -15.93
CA GLN A 69 -18.93 -4.44 -16.21
C GLN A 69 -18.03 -3.85 -15.12
N ASP A 70 -18.41 -2.71 -14.55
CA ASP A 70 -17.73 -2.09 -13.42
C ASP A 70 -17.73 -3.02 -12.20
N GLN A 71 -18.88 -3.63 -11.88
CA GLN A 71 -18.97 -4.60 -10.79
C GLN A 71 -18.18 -5.89 -11.08
N GLN A 72 -18.22 -6.41 -12.31
CA GLN A 72 -17.40 -7.57 -12.71
C GLN A 72 -15.90 -7.31 -12.50
N ARG A 73 -15.45 -6.08 -12.75
CA ARG A 73 -14.06 -5.68 -12.54
C ARG A 73 -13.70 -5.58 -11.06
N LEU A 74 -14.60 -5.08 -10.21
CA LEU A 74 -14.38 -5.07 -8.77
C LEU A 74 -14.36 -6.49 -8.18
N ASP A 75 -15.27 -7.36 -8.63
CA ASP A 75 -15.30 -8.77 -8.27
C ASP A 75 -13.99 -9.46 -8.70
N PHE A 76 -13.52 -9.21 -9.93
CA PHE A 76 -12.23 -9.74 -10.39
C PHE A 76 -11.07 -9.34 -9.48
N LEU A 77 -10.98 -8.07 -9.06
CA LEU A 77 -9.93 -7.60 -8.16
C LEU A 77 -10.05 -8.23 -6.76
N HIS A 78 -11.28 -8.46 -6.29
CA HIS A 78 -11.54 -9.14 -5.02
C HIS A 78 -11.04 -10.58 -5.08
N GLU A 79 -11.45 -11.33 -6.11
CA GLU A 79 -11.02 -12.70 -6.34
C GLU A 79 -9.51 -12.82 -6.61
N LEU A 80 -8.91 -11.80 -7.22
CA LEU A 80 -7.47 -11.73 -7.40
C LEU A 80 -6.73 -11.62 -6.06
N CYS A 81 -7.30 -10.94 -5.06
CA CYS A 81 -6.75 -10.93 -3.70
C CYS A 81 -6.73 -12.35 -3.13
N HIS A 82 -7.83 -13.10 -3.25
CA HIS A 82 -7.90 -14.48 -2.79
C HIS A 82 -6.82 -15.33 -3.45
N LEU A 83 -6.66 -15.20 -4.77
CA LEU A 83 -5.68 -15.93 -5.54
C LEU A 83 -4.23 -15.63 -5.10
N LEU A 84 -3.89 -14.35 -4.93
CA LEU A 84 -2.51 -13.91 -4.73
C LEU A 84 -2.05 -13.93 -3.27
N ARG A 85 -2.99 -13.85 -2.31
CA ARG A 85 -2.66 -13.60 -0.90
C ARG A 85 -3.22 -14.61 0.07
N HIS A 86 -4.31 -15.28 -0.29
CA HIS A 86 -4.99 -16.17 0.61
C HIS A 86 -4.68 -17.62 0.27
N ALA A 87 -4.63 -18.46 1.30
CA ALA A 87 -4.48 -19.89 1.18
C ALA A 87 -5.51 -20.58 2.08
N GLY A 88 -5.82 -21.83 1.76
CA GLY A 88 -6.78 -22.65 2.49
C GLY A 88 -8.18 -22.63 1.89
N ASN A 89 -9.00 -23.60 2.32
CA ASN A 89 -10.38 -23.75 1.85
C ASN A 89 -11.33 -23.03 2.82
N GLN A 90 -11.92 -21.91 2.37
CA GLN A 90 -12.82 -21.08 3.18
C GLN A 90 -14.02 -21.86 3.77
N MET A 91 -14.47 -22.94 3.12
CA MET A 91 -15.55 -23.79 3.64
C MET A 91 -15.18 -24.58 4.90
N THR A 92 -13.89 -24.70 5.18
CA THR A 92 -13.34 -25.49 6.30
C THR A 92 -12.57 -24.64 7.29
N MET A 93 -12.23 -23.40 6.94
CA MET A 93 -11.49 -22.50 7.79
C MET A 93 -12.39 -21.93 8.90
N PRO A 94 -11.82 -21.62 10.09
CA PRO A 94 -12.59 -20.95 11.13
C PRO A 94 -13.08 -19.57 10.66
N GLU A 95 -14.27 -19.19 11.12
CA GLU A 95 -14.97 -17.98 10.68
C GLU A 95 -14.14 -16.69 10.87
N SER A 96 -13.33 -16.60 11.93
CA SER A 96 -12.47 -15.44 12.15
C SER A 96 -11.40 -15.27 11.09
N TYR A 97 -10.90 -16.38 10.51
CA TYR A 97 -9.91 -16.33 9.43
C TYR A 97 -10.56 -15.98 8.10
N THR A 98 -11.76 -16.50 7.82
CA THR A 98 -12.49 -16.12 6.59
C THR A 98 -12.85 -14.64 6.63
N GLN A 99 -13.40 -14.14 7.74
CA GLN A 99 -13.70 -12.71 7.92
C GLN A 99 -12.45 -11.82 7.74
N MET A 100 -11.28 -12.25 8.25
CA MET A 100 -10.04 -11.52 8.05
C MET A 100 -9.64 -11.46 6.56
N GLN A 101 -9.78 -12.57 5.83
CA GLN A 101 -9.50 -12.61 4.39
C GLN A 101 -10.44 -11.70 3.61
N GLU A 102 -11.74 -11.74 3.89
CA GLU A 102 -12.72 -10.86 3.24
C GLU A 102 -12.40 -9.37 3.47
N LEU A 103 -12.07 -8.99 4.71
CA LEU A 103 -11.67 -7.61 5.04
C LEU A 103 -10.38 -7.18 4.32
N GLU A 104 -9.42 -8.09 4.14
CA GLU A 104 -8.22 -7.80 3.35
C GLU A 104 -8.56 -7.66 1.86
N ALA A 105 -9.44 -8.52 1.32
CA ALA A 105 -9.88 -8.47 -0.08
C ALA A 105 -10.64 -7.17 -0.39
N GLU A 106 -11.52 -6.70 0.51
CA GLU A 106 -12.18 -5.39 0.37
C GLU A 106 -11.17 -4.23 0.30
N GLN A 107 -10.11 -4.26 1.13
CA GLN A 107 -9.05 -3.26 1.10
C GLN A 107 -8.18 -3.39 -0.15
N PHE A 108 -7.93 -4.62 -0.59
CA PHE A 108 -7.17 -4.92 -1.79
C PHE A 108 -7.84 -4.29 -3.01
N VAL A 109 -9.15 -4.46 -3.18
CA VAL A 109 -9.91 -3.85 -4.29
C VAL A 109 -9.68 -2.34 -4.35
N LEU A 110 -9.74 -1.66 -3.20
CA LEU A 110 -9.54 -0.21 -3.12
C LEU A 110 -8.16 0.23 -3.64
N TYR A 111 -7.12 -0.54 -3.32
CA TYR A 111 -5.74 -0.23 -3.66
C TYR A 111 -5.36 -0.72 -5.06
N ALA A 112 -5.88 -1.86 -5.49
CA ALA A 112 -5.64 -2.46 -6.79
C ALA A 112 -6.36 -1.72 -7.91
N ALA A 113 -7.57 -1.21 -7.65
CA ALA A 113 -8.32 -0.40 -8.60
C ALA A 113 -7.70 1.00 -8.79
N MET A 114 -7.06 1.55 -7.73
CA MET A 114 -6.44 2.88 -7.75
C MET A 114 -5.08 2.87 -7.02
N PRO A 115 -4.01 2.33 -7.64
CA PRO A 115 -2.67 2.28 -7.04
C PRO A 115 -2.18 3.66 -6.63
N SER A 116 -1.52 3.75 -5.47
CA SER A 116 -1.13 5.04 -4.89
C SER A 116 -0.16 5.80 -5.80
N SER A 117 0.78 5.09 -6.44
CA SER A 117 1.75 5.66 -7.36
C SER A 117 1.07 6.35 -8.54
N MET A 118 0.09 5.68 -9.17
CA MET A 118 -0.69 6.21 -10.29
C MET A 118 -1.58 7.37 -9.87
N VAL A 119 -2.26 7.26 -8.72
CA VAL A 119 -3.07 8.36 -8.17
C VAL A 119 -2.19 9.61 -7.92
N PHE A 120 -0.97 9.43 -7.41
CA PHE A 120 -0.09 10.55 -7.12
C PHE A 120 0.50 11.21 -8.38
N GLN A 121 0.61 10.49 -9.49
CA GLN A 121 0.96 11.09 -10.79
C GLN A 121 -0.10 12.09 -11.28
N LEU A 122 -1.36 11.94 -10.87
CA LEU A 122 -2.44 12.87 -11.19
C LEU A 122 -2.44 14.13 -10.29
N THR A 123 -1.69 14.12 -9.18
CA THR A 123 -1.67 15.22 -8.19
C THR A 123 -1.35 16.60 -8.77
N PRO A 124 -0.45 16.78 -9.76
CA PRO A 124 -0.20 18.09 -10.36
C PRO A 124 -1.42 18.71 -11.04
N ILE A 125 -2.43 17.92 -11.38
CA ILE A 125 -3.61 18.29 -12.17
C ILE A 125 -4.85 18.51 -11.26
N LEU A 126 -4.75 18.18 -9.96
CA LEU A 126 -5.87 18.20 -9.02
C LEU A 126 -5.73 19.35 -8.00
N PRO A 127 -6.31 20.54 -8.27
CA PRO A 127 -6.20 21.68 -7.36
C PRO A 127 -7.09 21.54 -6.12
N THR A 128 -8.22 20.82 -6.21
CA THR A 128 -9.14 20.60 -5.09
C THR A 128 -9.67 19.18 -5.00
N MET A 129 -10.24 18.84 -3.84
CA MET A 129 -10.85 17.53 -3.60
C MET A 129 -12.14 17.28 -4.39
N ALA A 130 -12.86 18.35 -4.73
CA ALA A 130 -14.09 18.25 -5.52
C ALA A 130 -13.78 17.85 -6.97
N ASP A 131 -12.65 18.30 -7.49
CA ASP A 131 -12.18 17.97 -8.84
C ASP A 131 -11.53 16.58 -8.90
N ALA A 132 -11.03 16.09 -7.76
CA ALA A 132 -10.35 14.81 -7.67
C ALA A 132 -11.28 13.60 -7.86
N ILE A 133 -12.51 13.64 -7.35
CA ILE A 133 -13.43 12.49 -7.44
C ILE A 133 -13.81 12.20 -8.90
N PRO A 134 -14.32 13.17 -9.69
CA PRO A 134 -14.66 12.92 -11.10
C PRO A 134 -13.46 12.46 -11.91
N CYS A 135 -12.28 13.06 -11.66
CA CYS A 135 -11.04 12.65 -12.33
C CYS A 135 -10.65 11.21 -12.02
N LEU A 136 -10.73 10.76 -10.75
CA LEU A 136 -10.42 9.38 -10.41
C LEU A 136 -11.43 8.39 -11.00
N VAL A 137 -12.72 8.75 -10.99
CA VAL A 137 -13.78 7.95 -11.62
C VAL A 137 -13.49 7.75 -13.10
N GLU A 138 -13.16 8.82 -13.82
CA GLU A 138 -12.87 8.77 -15.26
C GLU A 138 -11.56 8.03 -15.57
N VAL A 139 -10.48 8.35 -14.85
CA VAL A 139 -9.15 7.80 -15.17
C VAL A 139 -9.02 6.33 -14.78
N PHE A 140 -9.62 5.92 -13.66
CA PHE A 140 -9.52 4.54 -13.18
C PHE A 140 -10.75 3.69 -13.54
N ASP A 141 -11.77 4.27 -14.17
CA ASP A 141 -13.02 3.61 -14.54
C ASP A 141 -13.70 2.90 -13.34
N VAL A 142 -13.83 3.62 -12.22
CA VAL A 142 -14.34 3.07 -10.95
C VAL A 142 -15.63 3.77 -10.50
N PRO A 143 -16.48 3.09 -9.70
CA PRO A 143 -17.63 3.74 -9.10
C PRO A 143 -17.24 4.95 -8.23
N PRO A 144 -18.05 6.03 -8.23
CA PRO A 144 -17.78 7.24 -7.44
C PRO A 144 -17.54 6.98 -5.95
N GLU A 145 -18.27 6.02 -5.37
CA GLU A 145 -18.15 5.64 -3.97
C GLU A 145 -16.76 5.10 -3.66
N LEU A 146 -16.16 4.35 -4.58
CA LEU A 146 -14.82 3.80 -4.42
C LEU A 146 -13.76 4.91 -4.49
N ALA A 147 -13.91 5.86 -5.43
CA ALA A 147 -13.04 7.03 -5.54
C ALA A 147 -13.08 7.90 -4.26
N VAL A 148 -14.27 8.13 -3.70
CA VAL A 148 -14.45 8.82 -2.42
C VAL A 148 -13.71 8.09 -1.29
N LYS A 149 -13.95 6.77 -1.15
CA LYS A 149 -13.26 5.93 -0.15
C LYS A 149 -11.74 6.02 -0.28
N ARG A 150 -11.22 6.01 -1.51
CA ARG A 150 -9.77 6.07 -1.78
C ARG A 150 -9.18 7.39 -1.33
N ILE A 151 -9.84 8.49 -1.68
CA ILE A 151 -9.47 9.84 -1.27
C ILE A 151 -9.45 9.98 0.26
N GLU A 152 -10.49 9.50 0.94
CA GLU A 152 -10.57 9.57 2.40
C GLU A 152 -9.50 8.73 3.08
N GLN A 153 -9.20 7.55 2.53
CA GLN A 153 -8.10 6.72 2.99
C GLN A 153 -6.76 7.45 2.85
N ILE A 154 -6.47 8.06 1.69
CA ILE A 154 -5.23 8.80 1.45
C ILE A 154 -5.09 9.98 2.42
N LYS A 155 -6.17 10.76 2.63
CA LYS A 155 -6.20 11.86 3.59
C LYS A 155 -5.86 11.41 5.00
N ARG A 156 -6.51 10.33 5.48
CA ARG A 156 -6.24 9.77 6.80
C ARG A 156 -4.78 9.38 6.95
N ARG A 157 -4.22 8.71 5.93
CA ARG A 157 -2.81 8.31 5.91
C ARG A 157 -1.83 9.48 5.95
N ILE A 158 -2.11 10.56 5.22
CA ILE A 158 -1.28 11.79 5.28
C ILE A 158 -1.30 12.39 6.69
N ILE A 159 -2.48 12.49 7.31
CA ILE A 159 -2.64 13.04 8.66
C ILE A 159 -1.88 12.17 9.68
N ASP A 160 -2.02 10.85 9.59
CA ASP A 160 -1.36 9.93 10.51
C ASP A 160 0.16 9.94 10.32
N GLY A 161 0.65 9.98 9.09
CA GLY A 161 2.07 10.12 8.81
C GLY A 161 2.63 11.46 9.29
N TYR A 162 1.87 12.55 9.16
CA TYR A 162 2.25 13.85 9.72
C TYR A 162 2.36 13.79 11.25
N ARG A 163 1.35 13.22 11.93
CA ARG A 163 1.35 13.03 13.39
C ARG A 163 2.54 12.20 13.84
N GLN A 164 2.84 11.11 13.14
CA GLN A 164 4.01 10.26 13.43
C GLN A 164 5.32 11.05 13.26
N SER A 165 5.47 11.81 12.18
CA SER A 165 6.68 12.63 11.95
C SER A 165 6.89 13.65 13.07
N LYS A 166 5.82 14.37 13.47
CA LYS A 166 5.87 15.33 14.57
C LYS A 166 6.22 14.67 15.90
N ARG A 167 5.69 13.47 16.15
CA ARG A 167 6.01 12.70 17.37
C ARG A 167 7.47 12.26 17.39
N SER A 168 8.02 11.86 16.24
CA SER A 168 9.44 11.52 16.12
C SER A 168 10.34 12.74 16.28
N GLU A 169 9.99 13.88 15.67
CA GLU A 169 10.71 15.16 15.87
C GLU A 169 10.75 15.54 17.36
N LEU A 170 9.62 15.47 18.06
CA LEU A 170 9.54 15.73 19.50
C LEU A 170 10.38 14.75 20.33
N LYS A 171 10.37 13.46 19.98
CA LYS A 171 11.22 12.46 20.64
C LYS A 171 12.71 12.74 20.44
N ASN A 172 13.10 13.16 19.25
CA ASN A 172 14.49 13.49 18.92
C ASN A 172 14.93 14.76 19.65
N LEU A 173 14.07 15.78 19.77
CA LEU A 173 14.31 16.98 20.58
C LEU A 173 14.46 16.65 22.08
N SER A 174 13.69 15.69 22.60
CA SER A 174 13.84 15.21 23.98
C SER A 174 15.01 14.25 24.20
N HIS A 175 15.67 13.82 23.12
CA HIS A 175 16.84 12.93 23.13
C HIS A 175 18.16 13.72 23.12
N GLU A 176 18.19 14.99 23.52
CA GLU A 176 19.45 15.54 24.03
C GLU A 176 19.96 14.56 25.08
N PRO A 177 21.10 13.87 24.85
CA PRO A 177 21.50 12.83 25.75
C PRO A 177 21.87 13.51 27.06
N ALA A 178 21.02 13.33 28.07
CA ALA A 178 21.33 13.62 29.45
C ALA A 178 22.35 12.57 29.92
N TRP A 179 23.54 12.61 29.32
CA TRP A 179 24.65 11.73 29.64
C TRP A 179 24.86 11.79 31.14
N SER A 180 24.93 10.61 31.77
CA SER A 180 25.25 10.53 33.18
C SER A 180 26.57 11.26 33.47
N ARG A 181 26.80 11.71 34.71
CA ARG A 181 28.07 12.37 35.07
C ARG A 181 29.28 11.49 34.70
N GLU A 182 29.14 10.18 34.84
CA GLU A 182 30.21 9.23 34.50
C GLU A 182 30.42 9.15 32.99
N THR A 183 29.33 9.15 32.20
CA THR A 183 29.43 9.16 30.75
C THR A 183 30.10 10.44 30.23
N LYS A 184 29.75 11.61 30.79
CA LYS A 184 30.41 12.88 30.47
C LYS A 184 31.89 12.88 30.82
N ARG A 185 32.23 12.32 31.99
CA ARG A 185 33.62 12.17 32.44
C ARG A 185 34.42 11.27 31.50
N ILE A 186 33.86 10.13 31.09
CA ILE A 186 34.52 9.20 30.17
C ILE A 186 34.74 9.85 28.80
N LEU A 187 33.75 10.56 28.26
CA LEU A 187 33.88 11.29 26.99
C LEU A 187 34.97 12.37 27.05
N GLN A 188 35.03 13.13 28.15
CA GLN A 188 36.11 14.11 28.38
C GLN A 188 37.48 13.44 28.49
N GLN A 189 37.57 12.29 29.16
CA GLN A 189 38.80 11.53 29.27
C GLN A 189 39.27 11.00 27.91
N LEU A 190 38.35 10.52 27.08
CA LEU A 190 38.64 10.06 25.72
C LEU A 190 39.17 11.21 24.86
N ASP A 191 38.52 12.37 24.92
CA ASP A 191 38.92 13.57 24.16
C ASP A 191 40.36 14.01 24.52
N HIS A 192 40.67 14.08 25.81
CA HIS A 192 42.03 14.37 26.27
C HIS A 192 43.07 13.34 25.78
N GLN A 193 42.72 12.06 25.72
CA GLN A 193 43.62 11.02 25.21
C GLN A 193 43.86 11.09 23.71
N LEU A 194 42.84 11.46 22.92
CA LEU A 194 42.96 11.65 21.48
C LEU A 194 43.88 12.84 21.17
N ILE A 195 43.66 13.97 21.84
CA ILE A 195 44.51 15.16 21.71
C ILE A 195 45.96 14.85 22.09
N ALA A 196 46.18 14.14 23.20
CA ALA A 196 47.52 13.75 23.64
C ALA A 196 48.25 12.82 22.65
N LYS A 197 47.50 12.08 21.81
CA LYS A 197 48.03 11.21 20.75
C LYS A 197 48.17 11.93 19.40
N GLY A 198 47.92 13.24 19.33
CA GLY A 198 47.96 14.02 18.08
C GLY A 198 46.81 13.70 17.12
N LEU A 199 45.76 13.03 17.60
CA LEU A 199 44.54 12.77 16.84
C LEU A 199 43.54 13.91 17.06
N PRO A 200 42.65 14.19 16.08
CA PRO A 200 41.57 15.14 16.30
C PRO A 200 40.74 14.71 17.50
N GLY A 201 40.40 15.68 18.36
CA GLY A 201 39.56 15.47 19.54
C GLY A 201 38.19 14.92 19.16
N TYR A 202 37.50 14.33 20.13
CA TYR A 202 36.12 13.89 19.97
C TYR A 202 35.24 15.13 19.77
N GLN A 203 34.92 15.43 18.51
CA GLN A 203 33.84 16.35 18.19
C GLN A 203 32.55 15.54 18.22
N ASP A 204 31.63 15.95 19.09
CA ASP A 204 30.27 15.41 19.09
C ASP A 204 29.56 15.94 17.84
N HIS A 205 29.92 15.37 16.69
CA HIS A 205 29.12 15.44 15.50
C HIS A 205 27.92 14.56 15.80
N GLY A 206 26.91 15.12 16.48
CA GLY A 206 25.62 14.48 16.62
C GLY A 206 25.22 14.00 15.24
N LEU A 207 25.37 12.69 15.02
CA LEU A 207 25.12 12.07 13.74
C LEU A 207 23.62 12.27 13.48
N LEU A 208 23.36 13.16 12.53
CA LEU A 208 22.06 13.47 11.94
C LEU A 208 21.36 12.20 11.44
#